data_AF-A0A354WWY6-F1
#
_entry.id   AF-A0A354WWY6-F1
#
_cell.length_a   1.000
_cell.length_b   1.000
_cell.length_c   1.000
_cell.angle_alpha   90.00
_cell.angle_beta   90.00
_cell.angle_gamma   90.00
#
_symmetry.space_group_name_H-M   'P 1'
#
loop_
_entity.id
_entity.type
_entity.pdbx_description
1 polymer ?
#
loop_
_entity_poly.entity_id
_entity_poly.type
_entity_poly.pdbx_seq_one_letter_code
_entity_poly.pdbx_strand_id
1 'polypeptide(L)'
;MTGFKAPHDLWTKVDGPPVQYLTWSTMESQCRKLKAVLKQLADSRIEPEKITILSPKKREDSVVSMLDGYVVKDFSVPPGMNTTFCTIQAYKGLENSVIILTDIEGFSAEKLMYVGLSRACTGLYVLESDSAKREYDNLLMRRLFNE
;
A
#
# COMPACT_ATOMS: atom_id res chain seq x y z
N MET A 1 -24.09 -24.16 -14.84
CA MET A 1 -22.98 -23.18 -15.00
C MET A 1 -23.06 -22.23 -13.82
N THR A 2 -22.33 -22.51 -12.74
CA THR A 2 -22.35 -21.68 -11.54
C THR A 2 -21.31 -20.58 -11.68
N GLY A 3 -21.78 -19.38 -12.00
CA GLY A 3 -20.97 -18.17 -11.96
C GLY A 3 -20.61 -17.87 -10.51
N PHE A 4 -19.40 -18.28 -10.10
CA PHE A 4 -18.83 -17.89 -8.82
C PHE A 4 -18.33 -16.45 -8.95
N LYS A 5 -19.21 -15.49 -8.66
CA LYS A 5 -18.82 -14.10 -8.42
C LYS A 5 -18.34 -14.06 -6.97
N ALA A 6 -17.04 -13.93 -6.75
CA ALA A 6 -16.48 -13.79 -5.41
C ALA A 6 -17.22 -12.65 -4.67
N PRO A 7 -17.62 -12.82 -3.40
CA PRO A 7 -18.35 -11.79 -2.67
C PRO A 7 -17.47 -10.55 -2.56
N HIS A 8 -18.01 -9.43 -3.00
CA HIS A 8 -17.42 -8.10 -2.88
C HIS A 8 -17.31 -7.63 -1.41
N ASP A 9 -17.79 -8.45 -0.46
CA ASP A 9 -18.16 -8.03 0.90
C ASP A 9 -17.49 -8.83 2.03
N LEU A 10 -16.25 -9.30 1.86
CA LEU A 10 -15.41 -9.72 2.99
C LEU A 10 -14.71 -8.50 3.62
N TRP A 11 -15.49 -7.47 3.91
CA TRP A 11 -15.07 -6.40 4.81
C TRP A 11 -15.29 -6.92 6.23
N THR A 12 -14.23 -7.43 6.86
CA THR A 12 -14.20 -7.40 8.32
C THR A 12 -14.36 -5.93 8.71
N LYS A 13 -15.44 -5.60 9.44
CA LYS A 13 -15.59 -4.31 10.13
C LYS A 13 -14.43 -4.16 11.10
N VAL A 14 -13.31 -3.63 10.63
CA VAL A 14 -12.22 -3.16 11.45
C VAL A 14 -12.30 -1.64 11.38
N ASP A 15 -12.45 -0.98 12.52
CA ASP A 15 -12.31 0.48 12.60
C ASP A 15 -10.91 0.84 12.08
N GLY A 16 -10.86 1.44 10.90
CA GLY A 16 -9.64 1.76 10.17
C GLY A 16 -9.97 2.39 8.83
N PRO A 17 -9.02 3.11 8.20
CA PRO A 17 -9.23 3.68 6.88
C PRO A 17 -9.54 2.58 5.85
N PRO A 18 -10.37 2.87 4.82
CA PRO A 18 -10.64 1.91 3.76
C PRO A 18 -9.32 1.47 3.11
N VAL A 19 -9.09 0.16 3.06
CA VAL A 19 -7.88 -0.42 2.47
C VAL A 19 -8.16 -0.78 1.02
N GLN A 20 -7.38 -0.23 0.10
CA GLN A 20 -7.46 -0.56 -1.31
C GLN A 20 -6.26 -1.41 -1.75
N TYR A 21 -6.52 -2.64 -2.17
CA TYR A 21 -5.52 -3.54 -2.74
C TYR A 21 -5.45 -3.38 -4.26
N LEU A 22 -4.24 -3.21 -4.80
CA LEU A 22 -3.96 -3.11 -6.23
C LEU A 22 -2.93 -4.15 -6.64
N THR A 23 -3.39 -5.23 -7.28
CA THR A 23 -2.50 -6.33 -7.67
C THR A 23 -1.69 -5.98 -8.92
N TRP A 24 -0.41 -6.35 -8.95
CA TRP A 24 0.52 -6.18 -10.06
C TRP A 24 1.26 -7.49 -10.41
N SER A 25 1.65 -7.62 -11.68
CA SER A 25 2.36 -8.80 -12.22
C SER A 25 3.80 -8.50 -12.61
N THR A 26 4.11 -7.22 -12.80
CA THR A 26 5.42 -6.69 -13.23
C THR A 26 5.71 -5.35 -12.54
N MET A 27 6.99 -4.99 -12.43
CA MET A 27 7.38 -3.71 -11.82
C MET A 27 6.82 -2.51 -12.60
N GLU A 28 6.75 -2.57 -13.92
CA GLU A 28 6.16 -1.53 -14.77
C GLU A 28 4.65 -1.40 -14.53
N SER A 29 3.96 -2.51 -14.34
CA SER A 29 2.53 -2.49 -13.99
C SER A 29 2.30 -1.90 -12.59
N GLN A 30 3.21 -2.17 -11.65
CA GLN A 30 3.19 -1.56 -10.33
C GLN A 30 3.39 -0.05 -10.43
N CYS A 31 4.38 0.42 -11.20
CA CYS A 31 4.65 1.83 -11.41
C CYS A 31 3.43 2.57 -12.00
N ARG A 32 2.76 1.99 -13.01
CA ARG A 32 1.52 2.53 -13.57
C ARG A 32 0.41 2.66 -12.53
N LYS A 33 0.24 1.66 -11.66
CA LYS A 33 -0.75 1.69 -10.57
C LYS A 33 -0.42 2.74 -9.53
N LEU A 34 0.86 2.88 -9.16
CA LEU A 34 1.31 3.91 -8.24
C LEU A 34 1.02 5.32 -8.78
N LYS A 35 1.34 5.57 -10.07
CA LYS A 35 0.99 6.84 -10.74
C LYS A 35 -0.53 7.08 -10.74
N ALA A 36 -1.34 6.06 -10.99
CA ALA A 36 -2.79 6.17 -10.95
C ALA A 36 -3.31 6.55 -9.55
N VAL A 37 -2.78 5.93 -8.49
CA VAL A 37 -3.11 6.28 -7.09
C VAL A 37 -2.71 7.71 -6.77
N LEU A 38 -1.48 8.12 -7.09
CA LEU A 38 -1.01 9.48 -6.85
C LEU A 38 -1.85 10.52 -7.61
N LYS A 39 -2.23 10.21 -8.86
CA LYS A 39 -3.15 11.04 -9.65
C LYS A 39 -4.54 11.14 -9.00
N GLN A 40 -5.12 10.02 -8.58
CA GLN A 40 -6.43 10.00 -7.91
C GLN A 40 -6.41 10.86 -6.63
N LEU A 41 -5.36 10.74 -5.83
CA LEU A 41 -5.20 11.54 -4.61
C LEU A 41 -5.07 13.03 -4.93
N ALA A 42 -4.30 13.39 -5.95
CA ALA A 42 -4.17 14.77 -6.41
C ALA A 42 -5.51 15.34 -6.94
N ASP A 43 -6.24 14.57 -7.76
CA ASP A 43 -7.56 14.93 -8.27
C ASP A 43 -8.58 15.10 -7.12
N SER A 44 -8.37 14.38 -6.00
CA SER A 44 -9.15 14.51 -4.75
C SER A 44 -8.65 15.63 -3.82
N ARG A 45 -7.70 16.47 -4.28
CA ARG A 45 -7.08 17.57 -3.53
C ARG A 45 -6.36 17.14 -2.24
N ILE A 46 -5.84 15.92 -2.19
CA ILE A 46 -4.96 15.51 -1.09
C ILE A 46 -3.58 16.15 -1.29
N GLU A 47 -3.12 16.87 -0.27
CA GLU A 47 -1.83 17.55 -0.30
C GLU A 47 -0.68 16.53 -0.32
N PRO A 48 0.41 16.77 -1.09
CA PRO A 48 1.51 15.83 -1.19
C PRO A 48 2.13 15.45 0.17
N GLU A 49 2.26 16.40 1.10
CA GLU A 49 2.79 16.18 2.46
C GLU A 49 1.98 15.18 3.30
N LYS A 50 0.70 15.00 2.95
CA LYS A 50 -0.21 14.04 3.60
C LYS A 50 -0.05 12.61 3.08
N ILE A 51 0.87 12.39 2.14
CA ILE A 51 1.09 11.10 1.49
C ILE A 51 2.50 10.59 1.80
N THR A 52 2.57 9.37 2.34
CA THR A 52 3.82 8.63 2.52
C THR A 52 3.77 7.32 1.74
N ILE A 53 4.76 7.10 0.88
CA ILE A 53 4.98 5.83 0.20
C ILE A 53 5.96 5.00 1.03
N LEU A 54 5.60 3.77 1.34
CA LEU A 54 6.45 2.84 2.07
C LEU A 54 6.76 1.63 1.19
N SER A 55 7.99 1.13 1.31
CA SER A 55 8.44 -0.10 0.64
C SER A 55 9.27 -0.94 1.61
N PRO A 56 9.26 -2.27 1.51
CA PRO A 56 10.26 -3.10 2.19
C PRO A 56 11.67 -2.93 1.58
N LYS A 57 11.77 -2.37 0.38
CA LYS A 57 13.01 -2.13 -0.38
C LYS A 57 13.51 -0.70 -0.19
N LYS A 58 14.82 -0.48 -0.38
CA LYS A 58 15.39 0.88 -0.46
C LYS A 58 14.90 1.59 -1.71
N ARG A 59 15.04 2.92 -1.80
CA ARG A 59 14.48 3.71 -2.91
C ARG A 59 14.96 3.20 -4.26
N GLU A 60 16.27 3.02 -4.38
CA GLU A 60 16.96 2.58 -5.59
C GLU A 60 16.40 1.24 -6.13
N ASP A 61 15.95 0.37 -5.23
CA ASP A 61 15.44 -0.97 -5.54
C ASP A 61 13.89 -1.04 -5.53
N SER A 62 13.20 0.07 -5.23
CA SER A 62 11.74 0.13 -5.14
C SER A 62 11.11 0.68 -6.41
N VAL A 63 9.82 0.44 -6.59
CA VAL A 63 9.06 1.02 -7.72
C VAL A 63 9.14 2.55 -7.79
N VAL A 64 9.46 3.21 -6.66
CA VAL A 64 9.57 4.66 -6.57
C VAL A 64 10.75 5.19 -7.40
N SER A 65 11.83 4.43 -7.60
CA SER A 65 12.92 4.85 -8.49
C SER A 65 12.50 4.96 -9.96
N MET A 66 11.41 4.30 -10.34
CA MET A 66 10.84 4.34 -11.70
C MET A 66 9.77 5.43 -11.88
N LEU A 67 9.42 6.17 -10.83
CA LEU A 67 8.46 7.27 -10.95
C LEU A 67 9.07 8.44 -11.72
N ASP A 68 8.38 8.87 -12.76
CA ASP A 68 8.59 10.13 -13.45
C ASP A 68 7.41 11.08 -13.16
N GLY A 69 7.62 12.39 -13.33
CA GLY A 69 6.55 13.39 -13.18
C GLY A 69 6.04 13.65 -11.76
N TYR A 70 6.55 12.93 -10.74
CA TYR A 70 6.23 13.14 -9.33
C TYR A 70 7.49 13.46 -8.53
N VAL A 71 7.41 14.47 -7.66
CA VAL A 71 8.49 14.80 -6.72
C VAL A 71 8.25 14.04 -5.42
N VAL A 72 8.97 12.92 -5.26
CA VAL A 72 8.97 12.12 -4.03
C VAL A 72 10.30 12.33 -3.30
N LYS A 73 10.24 12.84 -2.07
CA LYS A 73 11.41 13.13 -1.23
C LYS A 73 11.66 12.01 -0.22
N ASP A 74 12.86 11.95 0.32
CA ASP A 74 13.11 11.13 1.51
C ASP A 74 12.24 11.63 2.66
N PHE A 75 11.74 10.68 3.43
CA PHE A 75 11.05 10.97 4.66
C PHE A 75 11.97 11.73 5.63
N SER A 76 11.50 12.86 6.13
CA SER A 76 12.16 13.69 7.13
C SER A 76 11.16 14.16 8.17
N VAL A 77 11.65 14.52 9.36
CA VAL A 77 10.85 15.17 10.41
C VAL A 77 11.47 16.55 10.69
N PRO A 78 10.73 17.66 10.52
CA PRO A 78 9.34 17.72 10.07
C PRO A 78 9.17 17.30 8.59
N PRO A 79 7.97 16.82 8.19
CA PRO A 79 7.69 16.56 6.78
C PRO A 79 7.74 17.88 6.00
N GLY A 80 8.37 17.86 4.83
CA GLY A 80 8.30 18.97 3.89
C GLY A 80 6.97 18.98 3.13
N MET A 81 6.85 19.86 2.14
CA MET A 81 5.61 20.03 1.34
C MET A 81 5.43 18.96 0.24
N ASN A 82 6.17 17.85 0.30
CA ASN A 82 6.23 16.84 -0.76
C ASN A 82 5.73 15.48 -0.26
N THR A 83 5.29 14.65 -1.20
CA THR A 83 5.13 13.22 -0.95
C THR A 83 6.47 12.64 -0.51
N THR A 84 6.42 11.83 0.53
CA THR A 84 7.63 11.24 1.11
C THR A 84 7.73 9.75 0.81
N PHE A 85 8.96 9.24 0.82
CA PHE A 85 9.27 7.83 0.74
C PHE A 85 10.14 7.41 1.93
N CYS A 86 9.84 6.24 2.49
CA CYS A 86 10.68 5.60 3.50
C CYS A 86 10.60 4.08 3.35
N THR A 87 11.59 3.37 3.89
CA THR A 87 11.42 1.93 4.07
C THR A 87 10.45 1.66 5.23
N ILE A 88 9.71 0.56 5.17
CA ILE A 88 8.75 0.20 6.23
C ILE A 88 9.44 0.07 7.60
N GLN A 89 10.67 -0.43 7.62
CA GLN A 89 11.47 -0.61 8.84
C GLN A 89 11.96 0.72 9.43
N ALA A 90 12.15 1.74 8.60
CA ALA A 90 12.59 3.07 9.03
C ALA A 90 11.42 3.99 9.43
N TYR A 91 10.18 3.61 9.13
CA TYR A 91 8.98 4.38 9.46
C TYR A 91 8.57 4.21 10.94
N LYS A 92 9.20 5.00 11.82
CA LYS A 92 9.07 4.88 13.28
C LYS A 92 7.97 5.79 13.85
N GLY A 93 6.90 5.19 14.38
CA GLY A 93 5.92 5.85 15.26
C GLY A 93 5.17 7.05 14.68
N LEU A 94 5.28 7.30 13.37
CA LEU A 94 4.70 8.44 12.70
C LEU A 94 3.49 7.95 11.90
N GLU A 95 2.41 8.71 11.98
CA GLU A 95 1.21 8.51 11.19
C GLU A 95 1.20 9.53 10.04
N ASN A 96 0.53 9.19 8.94
CA ASN A 96 0.20 10.16 7.92
C ASN A 96 -1.23 9.92 7.44
N SER A 97 -1.83 10.91 6.79
CA SER A 97 -3.22 10.79 6.32
C SER A 97 -3.36 9.60 5.35
N VAL A 98 -2.47 9.54 4.36
CA VAL A 98 -2.46 8.48 3.35
C VAL A 98 -1.14 7.74 3.35
N ILE A 99 -1.22 6.41 3.48
CA ILE A 99 -0.08 5.51 3.33
C ILE A 99 -0.28 4.67 2.06
N ILE A 100 0.78 4.58 1.25
CA ILE A 100 0.82 3.72 0.07
C ILE A 100 1.93 2.69 0.28
N LEU A 101 1.58 1.44 0.53
CA LEU A 101 2.51 0.31 0.56
C LEU A 101 2.81 -0.14 -0.87
N THR A 102 4.09 -0.28 -1.18
CA THR A 102 4.61 -0.71 -2.47
C THR A 102 5.59 -1.87 -2.30
N ASP A 103 5.86 -2.57 -3.40
CA ASP A 103 6.75 -3.72 -3.52
C ASP A 103 6.38 -4.88 -2.60
N ILE A 104 5.08 -5.08 -2.36
CA ILE A 104 4.58 -6.15 -1.51
C ILE A 104 4.56 -7.47 -2.29
N GLU A 105 5.61 -8.26 -2.14
CA GLU A 105 5.79 -9.56 -2.80
C GLU A 105 5.29 -10.76 -1.99
N GLY A 106 5.04 -10.56 -0.69
CA GLY A 106 4.43 -11.53 0.20
C GLY A 106 4.02 -10.88 1.53
N PHE A 107 3.15 -11.56 2.26
CA PHE A 107 2.61 -11.11 3.56
C PHE A 107 3.22 -11.84 4.76
N SER A 108 4.23 -12.67 4.52
CA SER A 108 4.92 -13.48 5.52
C SER A 108 5.55 -12.69 6.68
N ALA A 109 5.78 -11.38 6.53
CA ALA A 109 6.18 -10.50 7.62
C ALA A 109 4.94 -9.80 8.20
N GLU A 110 4.40 -10.33 9.32
CA GLU A 110 3.27 -9.74 10.09
C GLU A 110 3.41 -8.22 10.34
N LYS A 111 4.65 -7.72 10.39
CA LYS A 111 4.97 -6.30 10.58
C LYS A 111 4.53 -5.40 9.40
N LEU A 112 4.44 -5.91 8.17
CA LEU A 112 4.07 -5.10 6.99
C LEU A 112 2.62 -4.62 7.08
N MET A 113 1.70 -5.54 7.42
CA MET A 113 0.28 -5.23 7.53
C MET A 113 0.00 -4.33 8.74
N TYR A 114 0.69 -4.59 9.87
CA TYR A 114 0.54 -3.79 11.09
C TYR A 114 0.97 -2.33 10.89
N VAL A 115 2.07 -2.07 10.17
CA VAL A 115 2.53 -0.70 9.91
C VAL A 115 1.59 0.05 8.96
N GLY A 116 1.08 -0.59 7.90
CA GLY A 116 0.14 0.06 6.99
C GLY A 116 -1.18 0.45 7.68
N LEU A 117 -1.80 -0.51 8.37
CA LEU A 117 -3.12 -0.35 8.99
C LEU A 117 -3.12 0.61 10.18
N SER A 118 -2.08 0.57 11.01
CA SER A 118 -2.03 1.42 12.22
C SER A 118 -1.55 2.85 11.96
N ARG A 119 -1.00 3.16 10.77
CA ARG A 119 -0.36 4.45 10.50
C ARG A 119 -1.01 5.29 9.42
N ALA A 120 -1.94 4.70 8.67
CA ALA A 120 -2.84 5.46 7.81
C ALA A 120 -3.99 6.02 8.65
N CYS A 121 -4.16 7.34 8.67
CA CYS A 121 -5.30 7.94 9.37
C CYS A 121 -6.58 7.89 8.51
N THR A 122 -6.47 8.10 7.19
CA THR A 122 -7.65 8.26 6.31
C THR A 122 -7.63 7.39 5.05
N GLY A 123 -6.46 6.92 4.59
CA GLY A 123 -6.40 6.03 3.42
C GLY A 123 -5.18 5.11 3.41
N LEU A 124 -5.41 3.84 3.14
CA LEU A 124 -4.35 2.85 2.94
C LEU A 124 -4.47 2.22 1.55
N TYR A 125 -3.40 2.29 0.77
CA TYR A 125 -3.28 1.65 -0.53
C TYR A 125 -2.18 0.59 -0.46
N VAL A 126 -2.44 -0.62 -0.96
CA VAL A 126 -1.49 -1.74 -0.93
C VAL A 126 -1.27 -2.24 -2.34
N LEU A 127 -0.08 -2.00 -2.88
CA LEU A 127 0.33 -2.50 -4.19
C LEU A 127 1.04 -3.84 -3.99
N GLU A 128 0.31 -4.92 -4.25
CA GLU A 128 0.75 -6.30 -4.00
C GLU A 128 0.99 -7.08 -5.30
N SER A 129 1.97 -7.97 -5.29
CA SER A 129 2.20 -8.90 -6.40
C SER A 129 1.08 -9.94 -6.50
N ASP A 130 0.94 -10.57 -7.67
CA ASP A 130 0.07 -11.72 -7.84
C ASP A 130 0.39 -12.87 -6.85
N SER A 131 1.66 -13.06 -6.50
CA SER A 131 2.06 -14.06 -5.50
C SER A 131 1.62 -13.69 -4.08
N ALA A 132 1.79 -12.43 -3.69
CA ALA A 132 1.34 -11.91 -2.40
C ALA A 132 -0.17 -12.05 -2.25
N LYS A 133 -0.92 -11.68 -3.30
CA LYS A 133 -2.37 -11.85 -3.30
C LYS A 133 -2.79 -13.30 -3.07
N ARG A 134 -2.17 -14.24 -3.79
CA ARG A 134 -2.44 -15.68 -3.61
C ARG A 134 -2.10 -16.14 -2.20
N GLU A 135 -0.99 -15.68 -1.62
CA GLU A 135 -0.62 -15.99 -0.23
C GLU A 135 -1.69 -15.48 0.74
N TYR A 136 -2.13 -14.23 0.59
CA TYR A 136 -3.17 -13.63 1.42
C TYR A 136 -4.51 -14.37 1.31
N ASP A 137 -4.96 -14.66 0.10
CA ASP A 137 -6.21 -15.40 -0.14
C ASP A 137 -6.15 -16.80 0.51
N ASN A 138 -5.01 -17.50 0.41
CA ASN A 138 -4.81 -18.80 1.07
C ASN A 138 -4.83 -18.70 2.61
N LEU A 139 -4.20 -17.66 3.17
CA LEU A 139 -4.23 -17.41 4.62
C LEU A 139 -5.64 -17.12 5.11
N LEU A 140 -6.42 -16.35 4.34
CA LEU A 140 -7.81 -16.04 4.67
C LEU A 140 -8.69 -17.30 4.62
N MET A 141 -8.55 -18.11 3.57
CA MET A 141 -9.26 -19.37 3.45
C MET A 141 -8.93 -20.31 4.62
N ARG A 142 -7.66 -20.44 5.00
CA ARG A 142 -7.27 -21.24 6.18
C ARG A 142 -7.94 -20.77 7.47
N ARG A 143 -8.08 -19.45 7.68
CA ARG A 143 -8.78 -18.91 8.87
C ARG A 143 -10.27 -19.24 8.84
N LEU A 144 -10.91 -19.13 7.68
CA LEU A 144 -12.34 -19.40 7.51
C LEU A 144 -12.69 -20.90 7.63
N PHE A 145 -11.77 -21.80 7.30
CA PHE A 145 -11.99 -23.26 7.36
C PHE A 145 -11.41 -23.94 8.60
N ASN A 146 -10.69 -23.21 9.46
CA ASN A 146 -10.16 -23.72 10.73
C ASN A 146 -10.95 -23.20 11.95
N GLU A 147 -12.18 -22.73 11.75
CA GLU A 147 -13.19 -22.54 12.81
C GLU A 147 -14.16 -23.72 12.86
#